data_AF-A0A2R6FYX3-F1
#
_entry.id   AF-A0A2R6FYX3-F1
#
_cell.length_a   1.000
_cell.length_b   1.000
_cell.length_c   1.000
_cell.angle_alpha   90.00
_cell.angle_beta   90.00
_cell.angle_gamma   90.00
#
_symmetry.space_group_name_H-M   'P 1'
#
loop_
_entity.id
_entity.type
_entity.pdbx_description
1 polymer ?
#
loop_
_entity_poly.entity_id
_entity_poly.type
_entity_poly.pdbx_seq_one_letter_code
_entity_poly.pdbx_strand_id
1 'polypeptide(L)'
;MGVEDAETGSHAAGTTIRRTALYYLRAGVYTLTALLGLSLLVIGTIAVIAEAKGTWHWMIHLESTVRYMAVFISWLLVALVPLTVSLLYGRWRWDDA
;
A
#
# COMPACT_ATOMS: atom_id res chain seq x y z
N MET A 1 21.43 31.96 27.05
CA MET A 1 20.55 30.91 27.59
C MET A 1 19.23 30.73 26.82
N GLY A 2 18.87 31.56 25.82
CA GLY A 2 17.60 31.39 25.08
C GLY A 2 17.71 30.88 23.63
N VAL A 3 18.94 30.74 23.09
CA VAL A 3 19.16 30.30 21.69
C VAL A 3 19.32 28.78 21.62
N GLU A 4 20.04 28.20 22.58
CA GLU A 4 20.27 26.75 22.68
C GLU A 4 18.95 26.00 22.87
N ASP A 5 18.06 26.50 23.73
CA ASP A 5 16.74 25.90 23.98
C ASP A 5 15.85 25.89 22.73
N ALA A 6 15.92 26.94 21.91
CA ALA A 6 15.15 27.07 20.67
C ALA A 6 15.63 26.10 19.58
N GLU A 7 16.94 25.90 19.45
CA GLU A 7 17.51 24.93 18.51
C GLU A 7 17.16 23.48 18.91
N THR A 8 17.24 23.14 20.21
CA THR A 8 16.80 21.82 20.69
C THR A 8 15.33 21.56 20.43
N GLY A 9 14.45 22.55 20.61
CA GLY A 9 13.01 22.42 20.35
C GLY A 9 12.70 22.16 18.87
N SER A 10 13.38 22.87 17.96
CA SER A 10 13.21 22.70 16.51
C SER A 10 13.65 21.30 16.03
N HIS A 11 14.77 20.80 16.55
CA HIS A 11 15.27 19.47 16.19
C HIS A 11 14.36 18.35 16.72
N ALA A 12 13.87 18.47 17.96
CA ALA A 12 12.90 17.54 18.55
C ALA A 12 11.57 17.52 17.78
N ALA A 13 11.07 18.68 17.33
CA ALA A 13 9.90 18.75 16.47
C ALA A 13 10.12 18.05 15.13
N GLY A 14 11.27 18.30 14.48
CA GLY A 14 11.63 17.67 13.20
C GLY A 14 11.69 16.13 13.27
N THR A 15 12.29 15.59 14.33
CA THR A 15 12.35 14.12 14.53
C THR A 15 10.96 13.51 14.78
N THR A 16 10.09 14.21 15.50
CA THR A 16 8.71 13.76 15.80
C THR A 16 7.87 13.74 14.53
N ILE A 17 7.89 14.82 13.74
CA ILE A 17 7.17 14.91 12.46
C ILE A 17 7.62 13.78 11.51
N ARG A 18 8.93 13.55 11.40
CA ARG A 18 9.49 12.48 10.57
C ARG A 18 9.01 11.09 10.99
N ARG A 19 9.04 10.79 12.29
CA ARG A 19 8.58 9.50 12.83
C ARG A 19 7.11 9.27 12.52
N THR A 20 6.29 10.30 12.72
CA THR A 20 4.85 10.25 12.43
C THR A 20 4.58 10.07 10.93
N ALA A 21 5.32 10.78 10.06
CA ALA A 21 5.19 10.63 8.61
C ALA A 21 5.55 9.21 8.14
N LEU A 22 6.69 8.66 8.60
CA LEU A 22 7.09 7.29 8.28
C LEU A 22 6.08 6.25 8.80
N TYR A 23 5.48 6.48 9.96
CA TYR A 23 4.42 5.63 10.50
C TYR A 23 3.18 5.59 9.58
N TYR A 24 2.65 6.75 9.19
CA TYR A 24 1.49 6.80 8.30
C TYR A 24 1.79 6.24 6.91
N LEU A 25 2.98 6.52 6.39
CA LEU A 25 3.44 5.98 5.12
C LEU A 25 3.49 4.44 5.16
N ARG A 26 4.05 3.87 6.24
CA ARG A 26 4.07 2.43 6.47
C ARG A 26 2.67 1.83 6.57
N ALA A 27 1.79 2.46 7.35
CA ALA A 27 0.40 2.04 7.49
C ALA A 27 -0.34 2.07 6.14
N GLY A 28 -0.12 3.12 5.33
CA GLY A 28 -0.68 3.22 3.98
C GLY A 28 -0.18 2.10 3.07
N VAL A 29 1.13 1.86 3.01
CA VAL A 29 1.72 0.77 2.21
C VAL A 29 1.16 -0.59 2.63
N TYR A 30 1.07 -0.89 3.92
CA TYR A 30 0.52 -2.16 4.41
C TYR A 30 -0.96 -2.32 4.09
N THR A 31 -1.75 -1.26 4.24
CA THR A 31 -3.18 -1.28 3.92
C THR A 31 -3.40 -1.54 2.44
N LEU A 32 -2.68 -0.82 1.57
CA LEU A 32 -2.76 -0.99 0.12
C LEU A 32 -2.25 -2.38 -0.31
N THR A 33 -1.19 -2.90 0.32
CA THR A 33 -0.70 -4.26 0.06
C THR A 33 -1.71 -5.32 0.47
N ALA A 34 -2.37 -5.15 1.62
CA ALA A 34 -3.43 -6.04 2.06
C ALA A 34 -4.63 -6.03 1.10
N LEU A 35 -5.03 -4.85 0.63
CA LEU A 35 -6.06 -4.71 -0.40
C LEU A 35 -5.67 -5.39 -1.71
N LEU A 36 -4.41 -5.26 -2.15
CA LEU A 36 -3.91 -5.96 -3.33
C LEU A 36 -4.05 -7.48 -3.16
N GLY A 37 -3.60 -8.00 -2.03
CA GLY A 37 -3.71 -9.43 -1.70
C GLY A 37 -5.17 -9.90 -1.68
N LEU A 38 -6.06 -9.11 -1.07
CA LEU A 38 -7.49 -9.42 -1.01
C LEU A 38 -8.15 -9.40 -2.39
N SER A 39 -7.79 -8.45 -3.26
CA SER A 39 -8.25 -8.43 -4.65
C SER A 39 -7.80 -9.67 -5.42
N LEU A 40 -6.54 -10.07 -5.29
CA LEU A 40 -6.03 -11.28 -5.94
C LEU A 40 -6.70 -12.54 -5.39
N LEU A 41 -6.97 -12.59 -4.08
CA LEU A 41 -7.70 -13.69 -3.46
C LEU A 41 -9.13 -13.81 -4.01
N VAL A 42 -9.83 -12.69 -4.22
CA VAL A 42 -11.16 -12.68 -4.83
C VAL A 42 -11.11 -13.23 -6.26
N ILE A 43 -10.18 -12.75 -7.09
CA ILE A 43 -10.01 -13.27 -8.46
C ILE A 43 -9.74 -14.79 -8.42
N GLY A 44 -8.80 -15.23 -7.58
CA GLY A 44 -8.46 -16.64 -7.45
C GLY A 44 -9.63 -17.50 -6.98
N THR A 45 -10.44 -17.00 -6.05
CA THR A 45 -11.65 -17.69 -5.56
C THR A 45 -12.65 -17.88 -6.69
N ILE A 46 -12.93 -16.82 -7.46
CA ILE A 46 -13.85 -16.91 -8.61
C ILE A 46 -13.30 -17.85 -9.69
N ALA A 47 -11.99 -17.83 -9.93
CA ALA A 47 -11.34 -18.74 -10.88
C ALA A 47 -11.53 -20.21 -10.50
N VAL A 48 -11.28 -20.57 -9.23
CA VAL A 48 -11.48 -21.94 -8.71
C VAL A 48 -12.95 -22.35 -8.82
N ILE A 49 -13.90 -21.46 -8.50
CA ILE A 49 -15.33 -21.78 -8.62
C ILE A 49 -15.73 -21.98 -10.09
N ALA A 50 -15.21 -21.15 -11.00
CA ALA A 50 -15.50 -21.25 -12.42
C ALA A 50 -14.99 -22.56 -13.02
N GLU A 51 -13.78 -22.97 -12.65
CA GLU A 51 -13.21 -24.27 -13.06
C GLU A 51 -14.01 -25.44 -12.47
N ALA A 52 -14.30 -25.40 -11.16
CA ALA A 52 -15.01 -26.48 -10.46
C ALA A 52 -16.44 -26.69 -10.98
N LYS A 53 -17.14 -25.62 -11.36
CA LYS A 53 -18.50 -25.71 -11.91
C LYS A 53 -18.52 -25.92 -13.42
N GLY A 54 -17.50 -25.46 -14.13
CA GLY A 54 -17.34 -25.66 -15.57
C GLY A 54 -18.50 -25.13 -16.44
N THR A 55 -19.37 -24.26 -15.91
CA THR A 55 -20.52 -23.76 -16.66
C THR A 55 -20.24 -22.42 -17.31
N TRP A 56 -20.90 -22.18 -18.44
CA TRP A 56 -20.82 -20.92 -19.18
C TRP A 56 -21.12 -19.69 -18.32
N HIS A 57 -22.10 -19.79 -17.40
CA HIS A 57 -22.43 -18.71 -16.48
C HIS A 57 -21.21 -18.31 -15.63
N TRP A 58 -20.47 -19.27 -15.05
CA TRP A 58 -19.32 -18.94 -14.20
C TRP A 58 -18.09 -18.44 -14.98
N MET A 59 -17.91 -18.86 -16.24
CA MET A 59 -16.89 -18.29 -17.11
C MET A 59 -17.11 -16.79 -17.37
N ILE A 60 -18.37 -16.34 -17.55
CA ILE A 60 -18.68 -14.91 -17.70
C ILE A 60 -18.39 -14.13 -16.41
N HIS A 61 -18.71 -14.73 -15.25
CA HIS A 61 -18.39 -14.12 -13.97
C HIS A 61 -16.88 -13.96 -13.79
N LEU A 62 -16.09 -14.94 -14.23
CA LEU A 62 -14.63 -14.85 -14.20
C LEU A 62 -14.11 -13.73 -15.11
N GLU A 63 -14.56 -13.67 -16.37
CA GLU A 63 -14.09 -12.65 -17.32
C GLU A 63 -14.39 -11.23 -16.83
N SER A 64 -15.62 -10.98 -16.37
CA SER A 64 -16.03 -9.68 -15.83
C SER A 64 -15.29 -9.35 -14.53
N THR A 65 -15.10 -10.31 -13.62
CA THR A 65 -14.33 -10.11 -12.39
C THR A 65 -12.89 -9.71 -12.70
N VAL A 66 -12.23 -10.41 -13.63
CA VAL A 66 -10.86 -10.08 -14.04
C VAL A 66 -10.80 -8.67 -14.64
N ARG A 67 -11.73 -8.30 -15.54
CA ARG A 67 -11.75 -6.95 -16.13
C ARG A 67 -11.91 -5.85 -15.07
N TYR A 68 -12.87 -5.98 -14.16
CA TYR A 68 -13.09 -4.99 -13.10
C TYR A 68 -11.91 -4.92 -12.12
N MET A 69 -11.42 -6.08 -11.66
CA MET A 69 -10.32 -6.12 -10.71
C MET A 69 -9.00 -5.67 -11.33
N ALA A 70 -8.76 -5.92 -12.62
CA ALA A 70 -7.56 -5.42 -13.30
C ALA A 70 -7.50 -3.89 -13.28
N VAL A 71 -8.61 -3.20 -13.53
CA VAL A 71 -8.68 -1.73 -13.43
C VAL A 71 -8.43 -1.27 -11.99
N PHE A 72 -9.09 -1.89 -11.02
CA PHE A 72 -8.91 -1.57 -9.60
C PHE A 72 -7.45 -1.76 -9.15
N ILE A 73 -6.84 -2.91 -9.46
CA ILE A 73 -5.44 -3.22 -9.14
C ILE A 73 -4.50 -2.24 -9.83
N SER A 74 -4.78 -1.83 -11.07
CA SER A 74 -3.96 -0.84 -11.77
C SER A 74 -3.90 0.48 -10.99
N TRP A 75 -5.06 1.02 -10.58
CA TRP A 75 -5.11 2.23 -9.75
C TRP A 75 -4.47 2.05 -8.38
N LEU A 76 -4.65 0.87 -7.78
CA LEU A 76 -4.02 0.53 -6.50
C LEU A 76 -2.49 0.55 -6.61
N LEU A 77 -1.93 -0.02 -7.69
CA LEU A 77 -0.49 -0.05 -7.94
C LEU A 77 0.08 1.35 -8.21
N VAL A 78 -0.67 2.21 -8.91
CA VAL A 78 -0.31 3.62 -9.11
C VAL A 78 -0.10 4.35 -7.78
N ALA A 79 -0.85 4.00 -6.73
CA ALA A 79 -0.65 4.57 -5.38
C ALA A 79 0.39 3.80 -4.55
N LEU A 80 0.33 2.46 -4.57
CA LEU A 80 1.16 1.59 -3.75
C LEU A 80 2.64 1.70 -4.11
N VAL A 81 2.98 1.74 -5.40
CA VAL A 81 4.38 1.78 -5.85
C VAL A 81 5.09 3.06 -5.40
N PRO A 82 4.57 4.28 -5.65
CA PRO A 82 5.20 5.51 -5.16
C PRO A 82 5.31 5.59 -3.64
N LEU A 83 4.27 5.13 -2.91
CA LEU A 83 4.30 5.13 -1.45
C LEU A 83 5.37 4.16 -0.91
N THR A 84 5.52 3.00 -1.55
CA THR A 84 6.55 2.01 -1.19
C THR A 84 7.94 2.57 -1.46
N VAL A 85 8.17 3.18 -2.63
CA VAL A 85 9.45 3.83 -2.95
C VAL A 85 9.77 4.94 -1.95
N SER A 86 8.78 5.77 -1.61
CA SER A 86 8.93 6.84 -0.61
C SER A 86 9.29 6.29 0.76
N LEU A 87 8.72 5.14 1.14
CA LEU A 87 8.97 4.50 2.43
C LEU A 87 10.39 3.93 2.50
N LEU A 88 10.83 3.25 1.44
CA LEU A 88 12.18 2.72 1.34
C LEU A 88 13.22 3.85 1.35
N TYR A 89 12.99 4.89 0.56
CA TYR A 89 13.86 6.07 0.52
C TYR A 89 13.92 6.77 1.88
N GLY A 90 12.77 6.96 2.53
CA GLY A 90 12.71 7.58 3.84
C GLY A 90 13.42 6.76 4.91
N ARG A 91 13.23 5.44 4.92
CA ARG A 91 13.99 4.55 5.82
C ARG A 91 15.49 4.64 5.54
N TRP A 92 15.92 4.48 4.30
CA TRP A 92 17.34 4.55 3.95
C TRP A 92 17.99 5.87 4.37
N ARG A 93 17.32 7.00 4.12
CA ARG A 93 17.88 8.32 4.44
C ARG A 93 17.99 8.60 5.94
N TRP A 94 17.16 7.97 6.77
CA TRP A 94 16.98 8.36 8.18
C TRP A 94 17.12 7.24 9.22
N ASP A 95 17.17 5.97 8.82
CA ASP A 95 17.47 4.82 9.70
C ASP A 95 18.99 4.50 9.75
N ASP A 96 19.82 5.03 8.82
CA ASP A 96 21.28 4.81 8.75
C ASP A 96 22.11 5.83 9.60
N ALA A 97 21.56 6.33 10.72
CA ALA A 97 22.24 7.20 11.69
C ALA A 97 21.98 6.74 13.12
#